data_AF-R5ASP9-F1
#
_entry.id   AF-R5ASP9-F1
#
_cell.length_a   1.000
_cell.length_b   1.000
_cell.length_c   1.000
_cell.angle_alpha   90.00
_cell.angle_beta   90.00
_cell.angle_gamma   90.00
#
_symmetry.space_group_name_H-M   'P 1'
#
loop_
_entity.id
_entity.type
_entity.pdbx_description
1 polymer ?
#
loop_
_entity_poly.entity_id
_entity_poly.type
_entity_poly.pdbx_seq_one_letter_code
_entity_poly.pdbx_strand_id
1 'polypeptide(L)'
;MTSETYFESALAAEGENGGTQEANLSHYPTLIYDGPFSDSTEKAEPLGLPEETVDAETALARASESLGGASLTPDGETLGSIETYDFSGTDAAGRSVEISITKRGGCVLTMMKTPEGAAEGKPEDAEVERYKAAAADYLSAQGYPAMTSSYAQYYAGIAVFNFAAEQGGVVLYPDLVKVYVERQSAEVVGLDARSYFFSHRERALPIPALTEEDARNAVSGGKKRRVRPAHDRNGAARAHPENARDGGSVLRMHRQIRQRGVRGIHQRPKRRGRTAL
;
A
#
# COMPACT_ATOMS: atom_id res chain seq x y z
N MET A 1 -31.71 6.71 18.46
CA MET A 1 -32.10 7.90 17.67
C MET A 1 -31.26 7.86 16.40
N THR A 2 -31.84 7.32 15.34
CA THR A 2 -31.22 7.23 14.01
C THR A 2 -31.37 8.56 13.28
N SER A 3 -30.51 8.82 12.30
CA SER A 3 -30.52 10.03 11.45
C SER A 3 -31.88 10.33 10.79
N GLU A 4 -32.74 9.33 10.63
CA GLU A 4 -34.12 9.48 10.14
C GLU A 4 -35.00 10.30 11.09
N THR A 5 -34.84 10.14 12.41
CA THR A 5 -35.67 10.86 13.41
C THR A 5 -35.35 12.36 13.50
N TYR A 6 -34.19 12.80 13.01
CA TYR A 6 -33.85 14.22 12.91
C TYR A 6 -34.52 14.87 11.70
N PHE A 7 -34.63 14.14 10.58
CA PHE A 7 -35.17 14.67 9.32
C PHE A 7 -36.70 14.81 9.36
N GLU A 8 -37.42 13.88 10.00
CA GLU A 8 -38.87 14.00 10.19
C GLU A 8 -39.25 15.18 11.10
N SER A 9 -38.42 15.49 12.11
CA SER A 9 -38.68 16.60 13.04
C SER A 9 -38.58 17.98 12.39
N ALA A 10 -37.80 18.10 11.31
CA ALA A 10 -37.63 19.34 10.56
C ALA A 10 -38.78 19.59 9.56
N LEU A 11 -39.41 18.52 9.06
CA LEU A 11 -40.54 18.60 8.13
C LEU A 11 -41.89 18.84 8.81
N ALA A 12 -42.02 18.48 10.10
CA ALA A 12 -43.26 18.68 10.85
C ALA A 12 -43.46 20.13 11.37
N ALA A 13 -42.45 20.99 11.26
CA ALA A 13 -42.48 22.36 11.78
C ALA A 13 -43.04 23.41 10.80
N GLU A 14 -43.30 23.04 9.54
CA GLU A 14 -43.89 23.94 8.54
C GLU A 14 -45.25 23.42 8.09
N GLY A 15 -46.24 23.66 8.96
CA GLY A 15 -47.64 23.51 8.61
C GLY A 15 -48.14 24.64 7.71
N GLU A 16 -48.80 24.22 6.64
CA GLU A 16 -49.95 24.89 6.00
C GLU A 16 -49.68 26.13 5.14
N ASN A 17 -49.31 25.89 3.87
CA ASN A 17 -50.14 26.39 2.78
C ASN A 17 -49.98 25.54 1.51
N GLY A 18 -51.10 25.08 0.97
CA GLY A 18 -51.16 24.10 -0.12
C GLY A 18 -50.68 24.64 -1.47
N GLY A 19 -50.10 23.74 -2.26
CA GLY A 19 -49.78 23.98 -3.66
C GLY A 19 -48.83 22.93 -4.23
N THR A 20 -49.41 21.94 -4.89
CA THR A 20 -48.80 21.00 -5.88
C THR A 20 -47.34 21.29 -6.25
N GLN A 21 -46.42 20.42 -5.86
CA GLN A 21 -45.05 20.40 -6.41
C GLN A 21 -44.38 19.02 -6.24
N GLU A 22 -44.99 17.97 -6.79
CA GLU A 22 -44.33 16.65 -7.00
C GLU A 22 -43.39 16.62 -8.22
N ALA A 23 -43.07 17.78 -8.82
CA ALA A 23 -42.30 17.84 -10.05
C ALA A 23 -41.15 18.85 -9.94
N ASN A 24 -40.19 18.66 -9.01
CA ASN A 24 -38.87 19.30 -9.08
C ASN A 24 -37.79 18.75 -8.12
N LEU A 25 -37.88 17.50 -7.62
CA LEU A 25 -36.75 16.89 -6.90
C LEU A 25 -35.63 16.37 -7.84
N SER A 26 -35.80 16.48 -9.15
CA SER A 26 -34.85 16.03 -10.18
C SER A 26 -33.69 17.00 -10.48
N HIS A 27 -33.58 18.13 -9.75
CA HIS A 27 -32.55 19.14 -9.98
C HIS A 27 -31.80 19.57 -8.71
N TYR A 28 -31.75 18.72 -7.67
CA TYR A 28 -30.68 18.92 -6.70
C TYR A 28 -29.36 18.67 -7.42
N PRO A 29 -28.46 19.68 -7.53
CA PRO A 29 -27.13 19.41 -8.03
C PRO A 29 -26.51 18.38 -7.08
N THR A 30 -26.38 17.15 -7.55
CA THR A 30 -25.40 16.24 -6.97
C THR A 30 -24.08 16.99 -7.00
N LEU A 31 -23.32 16.95 -5.91
CA LEU A 31 -21.93 17.38 -5.92
C LEU A 31 -21.20 16.54 -6.96
N ILE A 32 -21.26 16.97 -8.21
CA ILE A 32 -20.37 16.53 -9.27
C ILE A 32 -19.05 17.19 -8.91
N TYR A 33 -18.33 16.55 -7.99
CA TYR A 33 -16.93 16.80 -7.80
C TYR A 33 -16.23 16.29 -9.07
N ASP A 34 -16.35 16.99 -10.19
CA ASP A 34 -15.59 16.70 -11.42
C ASP A 34 -14.24 17.43 -11.34
N GLY A 35 -13.47 17.07 -10.32
CA GLY A 35 -12.04 17.20 -10.40
C GLY A 35 -11.52 16.18 -11.42
N PRO A 36 -10.40 16.43 -12.11
CA PRO A 36 -9.82 15.55 -13.14
C PRO A 36 -9.38 14.15 -12.64
N PHE A 37 -9.85 13.71 -11.47
CA PHE A 37 -9.54 12.46 -10.79
C PHE A 37 -10.79 11.68 -10.30
N SER A 38 -12.01 12.20 -10.48
CA SER A 38 -13.20 11.63 -9.81
C SER A 38 -13.85 10.46 -10.57
N ASP A 39 -13.86 10.50 -11.90
CA ASP A 39 -14.55 9.49 -12.73
C ASP A 39 -13.74 8.22 -12.99
N SER A 40 -12.47 8.14 -12.55
CA SER A 40 -11.55 7.08 -12.97
C SER A 40 -11.61 5.80 -12.12
N THR A 41 -12.19 5.86 -10.92
CA THR A 41 -11.97 4.84 -9.89
C THR A 41 -13.17 3.94 -9.63
N GLU A 42 -14.39 4.36 -9.99
CA GLU A 42 -15.63 3.64 -9.62
C GLU A 42 -15.93 2.39 -10.46
N LYS A 43 -15.21 2.16 -11.58
CA LYS A 43 -15.48 1.03 -12.51
C LYS A 43 -14.29 0.11 -12.77
N ALA A 44 -13.20 0.24 -12.02
CA ALA A 44 -12.04 -0.62 -12.22
C ALA A 44 -12.34 -2.03 -11.67
N GLU A 45 -12.27 -3.05 -12.53
CA GLU A 45 -12.26 -4.44 -12.10
C GLU A 45 -10.88 -4.78 -11.50
N PRO A 46 -10.80 -5.61 -10.44
CA PRO A 46 -9.51 -6.04 -9.91
C PRO A 46 -8.80 -6.97 -10.89
N LEU A 47 -7.60 -6.57 -11.31
CA LEU A 47 -6.79 -7.28 -12.30
C LEU A 47 -5.85 -8.32 -11.68
N GLY A 48 -5.54 -8.19 -10.38
CA GLY A 48 -4.53 -8.99 -9.70
C GLY A 48 -5.06 -10.15 -8.87
N LEU A 49 -6.37 -10.40 -8.87
CA LEU A 49 -6.96 -11.53 -8.15
C LEU A 49 -6.96 -12.80 -9.00
N PRO A 50 -6.60 -13.96 -8.42
CA PRO A 50 -6.82 -15.25 -9.07
C PRO A 50 -8.28 -15.48 -9.46
N GLU A 51 -8.52 -16.40 -10.40
CA GLU A 51 -9.87 -16.74 -10.84
C GLU A 51 -10.58 -17.74 -9.91
N GLU A 52 -9.84 -18.60 -9.21
CA GLU A 52 -10.44 -19.56 -8.26
C GLU A 52 -11.20 -18.83 -7.16
N THR A 53 -12.29 -19.41 -6.69
CA THR A 53 -13.00 -18.92 -5.51
C THR A 53 -12.86 -19.90 -4.37
N VAL A 54 -12.85 -19.37 -3.15
CA VAL A 54 -12.87 -20.14 -1.91
C VAL A 54 -14.20 -19.93 -1.20
N ASP A 55 -14.62 -20.92 -0.42
CA ASP A 55 -15.75 -20.77 0.51
C ASP A 55 -15.30 -20.16 1.85
N ALA A 56 -16.28 -19.82 2.70
CA ALA A 56 -16.03 -19.19 3.99
C ALA A 56 -15.20 -20.07 4.94
N GLU A 57 -15.37 -21.40 4.89
CA GLU A 57 -14.63 -22.34 5.74
C GLU A 57 -13.15 -22.38 5.34
N THR A 58 -12.86 -22.46 4.05
CA THR A 58 -11.50 -22.38 3.51
C THR A 58 -10.87 -21.02 3.79
N ALA A 59 -11.63 -19.94 3.63
CA ALA A 59 -11.16 -18.59 3.93
C ALA A 59 -10.80 -18.42 5.41
N LEU A 60 -11.61 -18.95 6.32
CA LEU A 60 -11.34 -18.95 7.76
C LEU A 60 -10.07 -19.73 8.10
N ALA A 61 -9.90 -20.91 7.50
CA ALA A 61 -8.70 -21.73 7.69
C ALA A 61 -7.43 -20.99 7.23
N ARG A 62 -7.48 -20.36 6.04
CA ARG A 62 -6.37 -19.55 5.50
C ARG A 62 -6.09 -18.32 6.39
N ALA A 63 -7.12 -17.65 6.89
CA ALA A 63 -6.96 -16.53 7.82
C ALA A 63 -6.24 -16.96 9.11
N SER A 64 -6.71 -18.04 9.73
CA SER A 64 -6.10 -18.60 10.95
C SER A 64 -4.65 -19.00 10.72
N GLU A 65 -4.36 -19.71 9.62
CA GLU A 65 -3.00 -20.12 9.25
C GLU A 65 -2.07 -18.91 9.04
N SER A 66 -2.53 -17.89 8.30
CA SER A 66 -1.76 -16.67 8.03
C SER A 66 -1.36 -15.89 9.29
N LEU A 67 -2.09 -16.11 10.39
CA LEU A 67 -1.89 -15.51 11.70
C LEU A 67 -1.29 -16.48 12.72
N GLY A 68 -0.74 -17.62 12.27
CA GLY A 68 -0.06 -18.59 13.14
C GLY A 68 -1.00 -19.42 14.01
N GLY A 69 -2.21 -19.71 13.52
CA GLY A 69 -3.23 -20.48 14.25
C GLY A 69 -4.09 -19.63 15.17
N ALA A 70 -4.36 -18.37 14.80
CA ALA A 70 -5.22 -17.48 15.57
C ALA A 70 -6.65 -18.02 15.70
N SER A 71 -7.31 -17.72 16.82
CA SER A 71 -8.71 -18.07 17.06
C SER A 71 -9.60 -16.97 16.49
N LEU A 72 -10.21 -17.24 15.33
CA LEU A 72 -11.01 -16.28 14.58
C LEU A 72 -12.47 -16.74 14.50
N THR A 73 -13.37 -15.77 14.41
CA THR A 73 -14.80 -15.98 14.14
C THR A 73 -15.24 -15.14 12.94
N PRO A 74 -16.22 -15.59 12.14
CA PRO A 74 -16.81 -14.78 11.07
C PRO A 74 -17.37 -13.47 11.62
N ASP A 75 -17.05 -12.36 10.95
CA ASP A 75 -17.48 -11.00 11.30
C ASP A 75 -18.23 -10.29 10.16
N GLY A 76 -18.42 -10.98 9.04
CA GLY A 76 -19.24 -10.51 7.93
C GLY A 76 -18.61 -10.80 6.57
N GLU A 77 -19.13 -10.09 5.58
CA GLU A 77 -18.63 -10.11 4.21
C GLU A 77 -18.67 -8.71 3.65
N THR A 78 -17.62 -8.33 2.92
CA THR A 78 -17.63 -7.08 2.15
C THR A 78 -18.05 -7.36 0.72
N LEU A 79 -19.09 -6.64 0.27
CA LEU A 79 -19.54 -6.61 -1.11
C LEU A 79 -18.88 -5.43 -1.83
N GLY A 80 -18.49 -5.61 -3.10
CA GLY A 80 -17.86 -4.56 -3.90
C GLY A 80 -16.95 -5.12 -4.97
N SER A 81 -16.05 -4.28 -5.51
CA SER A 81 -15.14 -4.71 -6.58
C SER A 81 -14.16 -5.81 -6.14
N ILE A 82 -13.80 -5.86 -4.85
CA ILE A 82 -13.05 -6.97 -4.26
C ILE A 82 -13.91 -7.51 -3.12
N GLU A 83 -14.54 -8.66 -3.34
CA GLU A 83 -15.37 -9.31 -2.34
C GLU A 83 -14.51 -10.07 -1.33
N THR A 84 -14.87 -10.00 -0.05
CA THR A 84 -14.15 -10.68 1.03
C THR A 84 -15.07 -11.41 1.99
N TYR A 85 -14.50 -12.42 2.66
CA TYR A 85 -14.97 -12.89 3.96
C TYR A 85 -14.15 -12.19 5.05
N ASP A 86 -14.85 -11.63 6.04
CA ASP A 86 -14.24 -10.85 7.11
C ASP A 86 -14.30 -11.63 8.41
N PHE A 87 -13.19 -11.59 9.17
CA PHE A 87 -13.02 -12.34 10.40
C PHE A 87 -12.39 -11.44 11.47
N SER A 88 -12.80 -11.66 12.72
CA SER A 88 -12.19 -11.03 13.88
C SER A 88 -11.96 -12.03 15.00
N GLY A 89 -11.06 -11.71 15.91
CA GLY A 89 -10.72 -12.60 17.02
C GLY A 89 -9.43 -12.18 17.71
N THR A 90 -8.68 -13.17 18.20
CA THR A 90 -7.40 -12.94 18.88
C THR A 90 -6.29 -13.79 18.32
N ASP A 91 -5.09 -13.21 18.24
CA ASP A 91 -3.88 -13.95 17.93
C ASP A 91 -3.37 -14.78 19.13
N ALA A 92 -2.31 -15.54 18.92
CA ALA A 92 -1.73 -16.40 19.96
C ALA A 92 -1.20 -15.60 21.19
N ALA A 93 -0.92 -14.31 21.04
CA ALA A 93 -0.52 -13.42 22.12
C ALA A 93 -1.72 -12.77 22.84
N GLY A 94 -2.95 -13.01 22.37
CA GLY A 94 -4.17 -12.45 22.93
C GLY A 94 -4.54 -11.07 22.40
N ARG A 95 -3.86 -10.57 21.36
CA ARG A 95 -4.18 -9.27 20.75
C ARG A 95 -5.37 -9.40 19.82
N SER A 96 -6.24 -8.39 19.85
CA SER A 96 -7.35 -8.30 18.90
C SER A 96 -6.82 -8.19 17.48
N VAL A 97 -7.42 -8.96 16.58
CA VAL A 97 -7.09 -8.98 15.15
C VAL A 97 -8.36 -8.97 14.31
N GLU A 98 -8.32 -8.19 13.24
CA GLU A 98 -9.29 -8.17 12.15
C GLU A 98 -8.57 -8.53 10.85
N ILE A 99 -9.19 -9.36 10.02
CA ILE A 99 -8.61 -9.82 8.77
C ILE A 99 -9.69 -10.07 7.72
N SER A 100 -9.44 -9.63 6.50
CA SER A 100 -10.31 -9.85 5.34
C SER A 100 -9.61 -10.73 4.32
N ILE A 101 -10.27 -11.82 3.93
CA ILE A 101 -9.81 -12.76 2.92
C ILE A 101 -10.63 -12.62 1.66
N THR A 102 -9.99 -12.42 0.51
CA THR A 102 -10.68 -12.30 -0.78
C THR A 102 -11.42 -13.58 -1.15
N LYS A 103 -12.66 -13.47 -1.61
CA LYS A 103 -13.42 -14.65 -2.12
C LYS A 103 -12.71 -15.27 -3.30
N ARG A 104 -12.17 -14.44 -4.19
CA ARG A 104 -11.31 -14.84 -5.31
C ARG A 104 -9.88 -15.01 -4.84
N GLY A 105 -9.31 -16.20 -5.03
CA GLY A 105 -7.93 -16.55 -4.69
C GLY A 105 -7.66 -16.79 -3.21
N GLY A 106 -8.61 -16.48 -2.30
CA GLY A 106 -8.45 -16.68 -0.86
C GLY A 106 -7.19 -16.02 -0.30
N CYS A 107 -6.93 -14.77 -0.69
CA CYS A 107 -5.74 -14.00 -0.32
C CYS A 107 -6.05 -13.02 0.81
N VAL A 108 -5.06 -12.68 1.64
CA VAL A 108 -5.21 -11.62 2.64
C VAL A 108 -5.29 -10.26 1.93
N LEU A 109 -6.45 -9.60 2.01
CA LEU A 109 -6.65 -8.25 1.48
C LEU A 109 -6.20 -7.20 2.50
N THR A 110 -6.71 -7.32 3.72
CA THR A 110 -6.40 -6.46 4.85
C THR A 110 -6.19 -7.31 6.08
N MET A 111 -5.30 -6.86 6.96
CA MET A 111 -5.12 -7.43 8.30
C MET A 111 -4.72 -6.28 9.22
N MET A 112 -5.29 -6.23 10.42
CA MET A 112 -4.94 -5.28 11.47
C MET A 112 -4.96 -5.96 12.83
N LYS A 113 -3.84 -5.91 13.54
CA LYS A 113 -3.73 -6.24 14.96
C LYS A 113 -3.73 -4.95 15.76
N THR A 114 -4.28 -4.98 16.96
CA THR A 114 -4.12 -3.85 17.89
C THR A 114 -2.64 -3.74 18.29
N PRO A 115 -1.97 -2.61 18.02
CA PRO A 115 -0.60 -2.43 18.45
C PRO A 115 -0.54 -2.12 19.95
N GLU A 116 0.52 -2.61 20.59
CA GLU A 116 0.76 -2.41 22.03
C GLU A 116 1.88 -1.38 22.27
N GLY A 117 2.71 -1.14 21.25
CA GLY A 117 3.82 -0.22 21.32
C GLY A 117 3.42 1.26 21.18
N ALA A 118 4.18 2.12 21.87
CA ALA A 118 4.01 3.58 21.86
C ALA A 118 5.31 4.32 21.52
N ALA A 119 6.18 3.72 20.69
CA ALA A 119 7.45 4.34 20.33
C ALA A 119 7.25 5.67 19.57
N GLU A 120 7.98 6.69 19.99
CA GLU A 120 7.93 8.05 19.44
C GLU A 120 9.23 8.44 18.72
N GLY A 121 9.22 9.63 18.10
CA GLY A 121 10.39 10.19 17.43
C GLY A 121 10.80 9.48 16.14
N LYS A 122 11.88 9.98 15.53
CA LYS A 122 12.48 9.40 14.33
C LYS A 122 13.36 8.20 14.73
N PRO A 123 13.11 6.99 14.20
CA PRO A 123 13.96 5.83 14.46
C PRO A 123 15.36 6.00 13.82
N GLU A 124 16.34 5.29 14.39
CA GLU A 124 17.68 5.20 13.82
C GLU A 124 17.67 4.36 12.53
N ASP A 125 18.62 4.61 11.63
CA ASP A 125 18.68 3.91 10.34
C ASP A 125 18.74 2.38 10.49
N ALA A 126 19.42 1.87 11.52
CA ALA A 126 19.49 0.43 11.80
C ALA A 126 18.14 -0.17 12.22
N GLU A 127 17.32 0.58 12.96
CA GLU A 127 15.96 0.17 13.31
C GLU A 127 15.06 0.16 12.07
N VAL A 128 15.17 1.16 11.21
CA VAL A 128 14.41 1.24 9.95
C VAL A 128 14.67 0.03 9.08
N GLU A 129 15.93 -0.37 8.92
CA GLU A 129 16.28 -1.57 8.15
C GLU A 129 15.74 -2.85 8.80
N ARG A 130 15.72 -2.95 10.14
CA ARG A 130 15.09 -4.07 10.85
C ARG A 130 13.59 -4.18 10.54
N TYR A 131 12.87 -3.06 10.62
CA TYR A 131 11.42 -3.03 10.34
C TYR A 131 11.12 -3.35 8.88
N LYS A 132 11.91 -2.79 7.96
CA LYS A 132 11.79 -3.04 6.52
C LYS A 132 12.03 -4.51 6.17
N ALA A 133 13.04 -5.14 6.78
CA ALA A 133 13.31 -6.57 6.59
C ALA A 133 12.14 -7.42 7.10
N ALA A 134 11.63 -7.17 8.31
CA ALA A 134 10.48 -7.88 8.85
C ALA A 134 9.23 -7.77 7.95
N ALA A 135 8.97 -6.57 7.41
CA ALA A 135 7.88 -6.35 6.47
C ALA A 135 8.09 -7.10 5.14
N ALA A 136 9.30 -7.10 4.60
CA ALA A 136 9.62 -7.81 3.35
C ALA A 136 9.49 -9.34 3.52
N ASP A 137 9.96 -9.88 4.63
CA ASP A 137 9.84 -11.30 4.95
C ASP A 137 8.36 -11.71 5.09
N TYR A 138 7.56 -10.89 5.77
CA TYR A 138 6.12 -11.10 5.87
C TYR A 138 5.43 -11.09 4.50
N LEU A 139 5.71 -10.10 3.64
CA LEU A 139 5.15 -10.04 2.30
C LEU A 139 5.50 -11.28 1.46
N SER A 140 6.76 -11.72 1.54
CA SER A 140 7.19 -12.93 0.84
C SER A 140 6.45 -14.18 1.33
N ALA A 141 6.20 -14.29 2.64
CA ALA A 141 5.44 -15.40 3.22
C ALA A 141 3.95 -15.39 2.82
N GLN A 142 3.38 -14.19 2.63
CA GLN A 142 1.98 -14.01 2.20
C GLN A 142 1.78 -14.10 0.67
N GLY A 143 2.83 -14.44 -0.10
CA GLY A 143 2.73 -14.63 -1.55
C GLY A 143 2.91 -13.35 -2.39
N TYR A 144 3.57 -12.32 -1.85
CA TYR A 144 3.91 -11.09 -2.57
C TYR A 144 5.43 -11.02 -2.87
N PRO A 145 5.94 -11.75 -3.88
CA PRO A 145 7.36 -11.77 -4.19
C PRO A 145 7.83 -10.48 -4.86
N ALA A 146 9.14 -10.21 -4.79
CA ALA A 146 9.80 -9.11 -5.50
C ALA A 146 9.20 -7.72 -5.21
N MET A 147 9.09 -7.38 -3.93
CA MET A 147 8.56 -6.10 -3.46
C MET A 147 9.69 -5.15 -3.09
N THR A 148 9.65 -3.91 -3.62
CA THR A 148 10.60 -2.85 -3.29
C THR A 148 9.89 -1.74 -2.50
N SER A 149 10.43 -1.39 -1.33
CA SER A 149 9.89 -0.31 -0.50
C SER A 149 10.32 1.06 -1.00
N SER A 150 9.38 2.01 -1.05
CA SER A 150 9.60 3.38 -1.51
C SER A 150 10.01 4.32 -0.36
N TYR A 151 9.21 4.39 0.70
CA TYR A 151 9.45 5.18 1.91
C TYR A 151 8.63 4.65 3.09
N ALA A 152 8.99 5.11 4.29
CA ALA A 152 8.34 4.77 5.55
C ALA A 152 7.75 6.00 6.25
N GLN A 153 6.63 5.83 6.93
CA GLN A 153 6.02 6.81 7.83
C GLN A 153 6.03 6.26 9.26
N TYR A 154 6.17 7.12 10.26
CA TYR A 154 6.23 6.71 11.66
C TYR A 154 5.21 7.48 12.49
N TYR A 155 4.32 6.77 13.18
CA TYR A 155 3.35 7.37 14.09
C TYR A 155 2.80 6.31 15.05
N ALA A 156 2.44 6.74 16.26
CA ALA A 156 1.79 5.89 17.27
C ALA A 156 2.46 4.52 17.47
N GLY A 157 3.79 4.47 17.59
CA GLY A 157 4.53 3.22 17.75
C GLY A 157 4.66 2.34 16.50
N ILE A 158 4.12 2.77 15.35
CA ILE A 158 4.12 2.02 14.08
C ILE A 158 5.07 2.64 13.06
N ALA A 159 5.70 1.79 12.25
CA ALA A 159 6.36 2.10 11.00
C ALA A 159 5.52 1.56 9.83
N VAL A 160 5.04 2.44 8.95
CA VAL A 160 4.23 2.08 7.78
C VAL A 160 5.08 2.16 6.54
N PHE A 161 5.25 1.03 5.85
CA PHE A 161 6.02 0.93 4.62
C PHE A 161 5.10 0.76 3.41
N ASN A 162 5.37 1.53 2.35
CA ASN A 162 4.73 1.32 1.04
C ASN A 162 5.67 0.51 0.15
N PHE A 163 5.31 -0.75 -0.11
CA PHE A 163 5.99 -1.64 -1.03
C PHE A 163 5.30 -1.62 -2.39
N ALA A 164 6.09 -1.59 -3.46
CA ALA A 164 5.63 -1.71 -4.84
C ALA A 164 6.21 -2.97 -5.47
N ALA A 165 5.40 -3.67 -6.27
CA ALA A 165 5.88 -4.83 -7.02
C ALA A 165 6.98 -4.42 -8.02
N GLU A 166 7.91 -5.33 -8.27
CA GLU A 166 8.99 -5.14 -9.23
C GLU A 166 8.92 -6.20 -10.34
N GLN A 167 8.99 -5.77 -11.60
CA GLN A 167 9.04 -6.66 -12.75
C GLN A 167 10.29 -6.37 -13.59
N GLY A 168 11.22 -7.32 -13.63
CA GLY A 168 12.44 -7.18 -14.44
C GLY A 168 13.30 -5.96 -14.08
N GLY A 169 13.35 -5.57 -12.80
CA GLY A 169 14.07 -4.37 -12.34
C GLY A 169 13.27 -3.06 -12.44
N VAL A 170 12.01 -3.11 -12.89
CA VAL A 170 11.13 -1.93 -12.99
C VAL A 170 10.11 -1.94 -11.85
N VAL A 171 10.09 -0.87 -11.06
CA VAL A 171 9.14 -0.67 -9.97
C VAL A 171 7.76 -0.28 -10.53
N LEU A 172 6.74 -1.04 -10.16
CA LEU A 172 5.36 -0.86 -10.58
C LEU A 172 4.59 -0.09 -9.51
N TYR A 173 4.71 1.25 -9.53
CA TYR A 173 4.08 2.12 -8.52
C TYR A 173 2.57 1.97 -8.30
N PRO A 174 1.74 1.51 -9.26
CA PRO A 174 0.33 1.21 -8.98
C PRO A 174 0.13 -0.05 -8.11
N ASP A 175 1.09 -0.97 -8.09
CA ASP A 175 0.98 -2.29 -7.46
C ASP A 175 1.47 -2.21 -6.01
N LEU A 176 0.78 -1.40 -5.20
CA LEU A 176 1.19 -1.12 -3.83
C LEU A 176 0.60 -2.08 -2.82
N VAL A 177 1.43 -2.48 -1.87
CA VAL A 177 1.03 -3.09 -0.60
C VAL A 177 1.58 -2.26 0.53
N LYS A 178 0.73 -1.90 1.48
CA LYS A 178 1.14 -1.23 2.72
C LYS A 178 1.33 -2.25 3.82
N VAL A 179 2.41 -2.12 4.56
CA VAL A 179 2.72 -2.99 5.71
C VAL A 179 2.95 -2.12 6.94
N TYR A 180 2.30 -2.47 8.04
CA TYR A 180 2.34 -1.79 9.31
C TYR A 180 3.18 -2.64 10.27
N VAL A 181 4.29 -2.08 10.74
CA VAL A 181 5.23 -2.76 11.63
C VAL A 181 5.26 -2.06 12.98
N GLU A 182 5.01 -2.77 14.06
CA GLU A 182 5.19 -2.23 15.39
C GLU A 182 6.69 -2.05 15.67
N ARG A 183 7.09 -0.84 16.06
CA ARG A 183 8.52 -0.48 16.18
C ARG A 183 9.23 -1.23 17.31
N GLN A 184 8.58 -1.42 18.45
CA GLN A 184 9.23 -2.03 19.62
C GLN A 184 9.60 -3.50 19.36
N SER A 185 8.64 -4.27 18.84
CA SER A 185 8.79 -5.70 18.56
C SER A 185 9.35 -6.01 17.17
N ALA A 186 9.24 -5.07 16.22
CA ALA A 186 9.40 -5.31 14.77
C ALA A 186 8.41 -6.33 14.20
N GLU A 187 7.28 -6.56 14.86
CA GLU A 187 6.23 -7.43 14.36
C GLU A 187 5.35 -6.71 13.34
N VAL A 188 4.92 -7.44 12.30
CA VAL A 188 3.87 -6.95 11.40
C VAL A 188 2.52 -7.01 12.09
N VAL A 189 1.92 -5.84 12.28
CA VAL A 189 0.61 -5.64 12.88
C VAL A 189 -0.44 -5.19 11.87
N GLY A 190 -0.09 -5.03 10.60
CA GLY A 190 -1.10 -4.80 9.59
C GLY A 190 -0.62 -4.88 8.14
N LEU A 191 -1.59 -5.05 7.26
CA LEU A 191 -1.45 -5.18 5.82
C LEU A 191 -2.63 -4.49 5.12
N ASP A 192 -2.37 -3.77 4.03
CA ASP A 192 -3.38 -3.34 3.06
C ASP A 192 -2.85 -3.58 1.64
N ALA A 193 -3.44 -4.58 0.97
CA ALA A 193 -3.07 -5.01 -0.37
C ALA A 193 -4.09 -4.59 -1.45
N ARG A 194 -5.00 -3.67 -1.15
CA ARG A 194 -6.07 -3.28 -2.08
C ARG A 194 -5.51 -2.75 -3.40
N SER A 195 -4.58 -1.79 -3.35
CA SER A 195 -3.98 -1.20 -4.56
C SER A 195 -3.29 -2.24 -5.45
N TYR A 196 -2.61 -3.20 -4.83
CA TYR A 196 -2.02 -4.34 -5.52
C TYR A 196 -3.08 -5.13 -6.28
N PHE A 197 -4.15 -5.60 -5.63
CA PHE A 197 -5.16 -6.42 -6.32
C PHE A 197 -5.94 -5.68 -7.41
N PHE A 198 -6.08 -4.36 -7.32
CA PHE A 198 -6.65 -3.56 -8.40
C PHE A 198 -5.73 -3.44 -9.62
N SER A 199 -4.43 -3.31 -9.40
CA SER A 199 -3.49 -2.88 -10.45
C SER A 199 -2.61 -4.00 -10.99
N HIS A 200 -2.34 -5.00 -10.17
CA HIS A 200 -1.31 -5.99 -10.43
C HIS A 200 -1.69 -6.89 -11.59
N ARG A 201 -0.73 -7.03 -12.50
CA ARG A 201 -0.76 -7.89 -13.67
C ARG A 201 0.64 -7.92 -14.27
N GLU A 202 0.95 -8.98 -14.99
CA GLU A 202 2.12 -8.98 -15.85
C GLU A 202 1.99 -7.88 -16.92
N ARG A 203 3.05 -7.10 -17.10
CA ARG A 203 3.06 -5.97 -18.05
C ARG A 203 4.03 -6.24 -19.19
N ALA A 204 3.63 -5.89 -20.41
CA ALA A 204 4.57 -5.77 -21.52
C ALA A 204 5.36 -4.46 -21.37
N LEU A 205 6.53 -4.52 -20.72
CA LEU A 205 7.38 -3.36 -20.49
C LEU A 205 8.19 -3.02 -21.76
N PRO A 206 8.02 -1.82 -22.34
CA PRO A 206 8.78 -1.43 -23.53
C PRO A 206 10.25 -1.17 -23.18
N ILE A 207 11.14 -1.40 -24.14
CA ILE A 207 12.54 -0.99 -24.03
C ILE A 207 12.59 0.54 -23.95
N PRO A 208 13.31 1.14 -22.99
CA PRO A 208 13.45 2.59 -22.89
C PRO A 208 14.01 3.19 -24.18
N ALA A 209 13.32 4.18 -24.74
CA ALA A 209 13.77 4.90 -25.93
C ALA A 209 14.92 5.89 -25.64
N LEU A 210 15.10 6.25 -24.37
CA LEU A 210 16.12 7.16 -23.89
C LEU A 210 17.06 6.43 -22.94
N THR A 211 18.33 6.84 -22.93
CA THR A 211 19.26 6.43 -21.89
C THR A 211 18.91 7.10 -20.56
N GLU A 212 19.40 6.55 -19.45
CA GLU A 212 19.24 7.17 -18.14
C GLU A 212 19.82 8.61 -18.10
N GLU A 213 20.95 8.83 -18.79
CA GLU A 213 21.60 10.14 -18.86
C GLU A 213 20.75 11.16 -19.64
N ASP A 214 20.22 10.78 -20.81
CA ASP A 214 19.34 11.64 -21.60
C ASP A 214 18.07 11.99 -20.83
N ALA A 215 17.47 11.02 -20.15
CA ALA A 215 16.29 11.22 -19.31
C ALA A 215 16.60 12.17 -18.14
N ARG A 216 17.73 11.99 -17.45
CA ARG A 216 18.18 12.87 -16.36
C ARG A 216 18.37 14.30 -16.86
N ASN A 217 19.05 14.49 -18.00
CA ASN A 217 19.31 15.79 -18.60
C ASN A 217 18.01 16.51 -19.00
N ALA A 218 17.03 15.79 -19.54
CA ALA A 218 15.71 16.33 -19.89
C ALA A 218 14.95 16.84 -18.65
N VAL A 219 15.02 16.13 -17.52
CA VAL A 219 14.38 16.56 -16.27
C VAL A 219 15.13 17.71 -15.61
N SER A 220 16.47 17.71 -15.60
CA SER A 220 17.28 18.78 -15.01
C SER A 220 17.26 20.08 -15.82
N GLY A 221 17.11 20.01 -17.14
CA GLY A 221 16.99 21.18 -18.02
C GLY A 221 15.65 21.91 -17.90
N GLY A 222 14.66 21.29 -17.27
CA GLY A 222 13.26 21.71 -17.31
C GLY A 222 12.66 22.15 -15.97
N LYS A 223 13.38 22.85 -15.07
CA LYS A 223 12.75 23.56 -13.92
C LYS A 223 13.66 24.61 -13.24
N LYS A 224 13.87 25.76 -13.90
CA LYS A 224 13.67 27.07 -13.26
C LYS A 224 12.50 27.74 -13.97
N ARG A 225 11.27 27.32 -13.66
CA ARG A 225 10.08 28.08 -14.07
C ARG A 225 10.10 29.40 -13.29
N ARG A 226 10.61 30.47 -13.92
CA ARG A 226 10.30 31.84 -13.51
C ARG A 226 8.78 31.97 -13.55
N VAL A 227 8.17 32.04 -12.37
CA VAL A 227 6.82 32.55 -12.23
C VAL A 227 6.87 33.99 -12.74
N ARG A 228 6.22 34.27 -13.87
CA ARG A 228 5.97 35.66 -14.29
C ARG A 228 4.97 36.23 -13.28
N PRO A 229 5.20 37.41 -12.68
CA PRO A 229 4.15 38.07 -11.92
C PRO A 229 3.05 38.47 -12.91
N ALA A 230 1.82 38.07 -12.60
CA ALA A 230 0.65 38.69 -13.17
C ALA A 230 0.68 40.17 -12.76
N HIS A 231 0.51 41.06 -13.73
CA HIS A 231 0.33 42.48 -13.50
C HIS A 231 -1.16 42.70 -13.26
N ASP A 232 -1.55 43.03 -12.04
CA ASP A 232 -2.72 43.87 -11.81
C ASP A 232 -2.40 44.94 -10.77
N ARG A 233 -2.98 46.11 -11.01
CA ARG A 233 -2.62 47.42 -10.51
C ARG A 233 -3.13 47.58 -9.07
N ASN A 234 -2.21 47.75 -8.12
CA ASN A 234 -2.20 48.87 -7.18
C ASN A 234 -1.06 48.67 -6.17
N GLY A 235 -0.29 49.74 -5.99
CA GLY A 235 0.98 49.70 -5.27
C GLY A 235 0.85 49.65 -3.76
N ALA A 236 1.80 48.95 -3.14
CA ALA A 236 2.65 49.49 -2.08
C ALA A 236 3.74 48.45 -1.79
N ALA A 237 4.99 48.84 -2.02
CA ALA A 237 6.16 48.06 -1.68
C ALA A 237 6.38 48.04 -0.17
N ARG A 238 6.77 46.88 0.37
CA ARG A 238 7.71 46.77 1.51
C ARG A 238 8.35 45.39 1.50
N ALA A 239 9.68 45.39 1.52
CA ALA A 239 10.55 44.23 1.62
C ALA A 239 10.91 43.95 3.08
N HIS A 240 11.15 42.68 3.43
CA HIS A 240 12.32 42.22 4.19
C HIS A 240 12.45 40.67 4.08
N PRO A 241 13.68 40.10 4.13
CA PRO A 241 13.95 38.68 3.86
C PRO A 241 14.15 37.85 5.14
N GLU A 242 13.84 36.56 5.12
CA GLU A 242 14.42 35.62 6.08
C GLU A 242 14.57 34.18 5.55
N ASN A 243 15.83 33.82 5.32
CA ASN A 243 16.50 32.53 5.51
C ASN A 243 15.86 31.22 5.02
N ALA A 244 16.32 30.73 3.86
CA ALA A 244 16.41 29.30 3.56
C ALA A 244 17.91 28.90 3.52
N ARG A 245 18.32 28.06 4.48
CA ARG A 245 19.66 27.47 4.54
C ARG A 245 19.75 26.20 3.70
N ASP A 246 20.93 26.08 3.11
CA ASP A 246 21.53 24.96 2.39
C ASP A 246 21.52 23.61 3.10
N GLY A 247 21.66 22.57 2.27
CA GLY A 247 22.30 21.29 2.60
C GLY A 247 21.43 20.11 2.20
N GLY A 248 21.83 19.16 1.36
CA GLY A 248 23.11 18.86 0.72
C GLY A 248 22.93 17.48 0.08
N SER A 249 23.52 17.28 -1.10
CA SER A 249 23.37 16.06 -1.88
C SER A 249 23.97 14.84 -1.18
N VAL A 250 23.32 13.68 -1.26
CA VAL A 250 23.99 12.38 -1.01
C VAL A 250 23.89 11.54 -2.28
N LEU A 251 24.94 11.67 -3.08
CA LEU A 251 25.30 10.81 -4.19
C LEU A 251 25.82 9.48 -3.61
N ARG A 252 25.09 8.37 -3.75
CA ARG A 252 25.66 7.03 -3.50
C ARG A 252 26.23 6.46 -4.79
N MET A 253 27.56 6.49 -4.90
CA MET A 253 28.33 5.64 -5.80
C MET A 253 28.30 4.18 -5.30
N HIS A 254 27.76 3.26 -6.11
CA HIS A 254 28.02 1.83 -5.94
C HIS A 254 29.38 1.48 -6.55
N ARG A 255 30.33 1.08 -5.70
CA ARG A 255 31.63 0.55 -6.11
C ARG A 255 31.49 -0.93 -6.47
N GLN A 256 31.77 -1.26 -7.72
CA GLN A 256 31.93 -2.61 -8.25
C GLN A 256 32.97 -3.42 -7.45
N ILE A 257 32.57 -4.59 -6.95
CA ILE A 257 33.52 -5.64 -6.52
C ILE A 257 33.78 -6.52 -7.74
N ARG A 258 34.99 -6.44 -8.29
CA ARG A 258 35.51 -7.37 -9.30
C ARG A 258 35.91 -8.69 -8.65
N GLN A 259 35.21 -9.75 -9.07
CA GLN A 259 35.67 -11.11 -9.39
C GLN A 259 36.92 -11.65 -8.65
N ARG A 260 36.69 -12.61 -7.74
CA ARG A 260 37.69 -13.59 -7.32
C ARG A 260 37.87 -14.63 -8.44
N GLY A 261 39.09 -14.73 -8.97
CA GLY A 261 39.50 -15.82 -9.83
C GLY A 261 39.61 -17.13 -9.05
N VAL A 262 38.79 -18.11 -9.41
CA VAL A 262 38.96 -19.51 -9.00
C VAL A 262 39.83 -20.18 -10.07
N ARG A 263 41.08 -20.52 -9.71
CA ARG A 263 41.85 -21.53 -10.44
C ARG A 263 41.70 -22.84 -9.68
N GLY A 264 41.18 -23.83 -10.40
CA GLY A 264 40.87 -25.13 -9.85
C GLY A 264 42.10 -26.01 -9.61
N ILE A 265 41.85 -27.09 -8.87
CA ILE A 265 42.63 -28.31 -8.95
C ILE A 265 41.63 -29.46 -9.12
N HIS A 266 41.69 -30.06 -10.30
CA HIS A 266 41.24 -31.40 -10.65
C HIS A 266 41.78 -32.43 -9.64
N GLN A 267 40.93 -33.33 -9.11
CA GLN A 267 41.19 -34.78 -9.17
C GLN A 267 39.88 -35.58 -9.21
N ARG A 268 39.85 -36.54 -10.14
CA ARG A 268 38.77 -37.47 -10.50
C ARG A 268 38.72 -38.71 -9.56
N PRO A 269 37.66 -39.53 -9.63
CA PRO A 269 37.28 -40.48 -8.57
C PRO A 269 37.94 -41.86 -8.71
N LYS A 270 38.06 -42.59 -7.60
CA LYS A 270 38.26 -44.05 -7.60
C LYS A 270 37.01 -44.78 -7.10
N ARG A 271 36.40 -45.53 -8.02
CA ARG A 271 35.52 -46.67 -7.74
C ARG A 271 36.30 -47.83 -7.09
N ARG A 272 35.63 -48.56 -6.20
CA ARG A 272 35.63 -50.03 -5.90
C ARG A 272 34.94 -50.15 -4.54
N GLY A 273 33.85 -50.87 -4.29
CA GLY A 273 33.32 -52.09 -4.86
C GLY A 273 33.36 -53.20 -3.80
N ARG A 274 32.19 -53.80 -3.51
CA ARG A 274 31.84 -55.01 -2.70
C ARG A 274 31.21 -54.75 -1.33
N THR A 275 30.01 -55.21 -0.97
CA THR A 275 29.26 -56.50 -0.98
C THR A 275 29.19 -57.06 0.45
N ALA A 276 27.97 -57.45 0.85
CA ALA A 276 27.57 -58.46 1.84
C ALA A 276 27.14 -58.01 3.25
N LEU A 277 25.89 -58.44 3.54
CA LEU A 277 25.20 -58.70 4.82
C LEU A 277 24.70 -57.49 5.62
#